data_AF-A0A8I1Q4M6-F1
#
_entry.id   AF-A0A8I1Q4M6-F1
#
_cell.length_a   1.000
_cell.length_b   1.000
_cell.length_c   1.000
_cell.angle_alpha   90.00
_cell.angle_beta   90.00
_cell.angle_gamma   90.00
#
_symmetry.space_group_name_H-M   'P 1'
#
loop_
_entity.id
_entity.type
_entity.pdbx_description
1 polymer ?
#
loop_
_entity_poly.entity_id
_entity_poly.type
_entity_poly.pdbx_seq_one_letter_code
_entity_poly.pdbx_strand_id
1 'polypeptide(L)'
;MTIIADSPALATTPRSTGFDEVLELPLTVAIRSAAAMLAVMRDDKISPVLNSAHFDGARLLASDRYRCAKYDLPSAPDRADDRLLLGAEFLIPDEALLWVTRVKPDKEKRRTKLATMSDAGYTIRYTKIDRHVAVELIDMFGVAEAESAFDVLDGNFPPLMKLFGERTPATVVTVHGFDPALLTSLFQWASKHGGGEPARLTVTEKRGFTDKSPISDAATIACGAATFLIQPMKLDS
;
A
#
# COMPACT_ATOMS: atom_id res chain seq x y z
N MET A 1 13.44 58.58 -0.19
CA MET A 1 14.55 57.69 0.20
C MET A 1 13.90 56.39 0.64
N THR A 2 13.94 55.39 -0.24
CA THR A 2 13.20 54.13 -0.10
C THR A 2 14.09 53.12 0.60
N ILE A 3 13.64 52.57 1.73
CA ILE A 3 14.34 51.47 2.41
C ILE A 3 13.58 50.19 2.04
N ILE A 4 14.19 49.38 1.19
CA ILE A 4 13.81 47.99 0.94
C ILE A 4 14.51 47.19 2.02
N ALA A 5 13.76 46.52 2.89
CA ALA A 5 14.31 45.54 3.83
C ALA A 5 14.34 44.18 3.12
N ASP A 6 15.55 43.68 2.90
CA ASP A 6 15.83 42.34 2.38
C ASP A 6 15.27 41.27 3.32
N SER A 7 14.54 40.31 2.75
CA SER A 7 14.21 39.04 3.40
C SER A 7 15.50 38.25 3.69
N PRO A 8 15.69 37.69 4.90
CA PRO A 8 16.83 36.81 5.14
C PRO A 8 16.60 35.49 4.41
N ALA A 9 17.50 35.18 3.48
CA ALA A 9 17.62 33.88 2.85
C ALA A 9 17.78 32.79 3.93
N LEU A 10 16.95 31.74 3.85
CA LEU A 10 17.12 30.53 4.66
C LEU A 10 18.55 30.01 4.45
N ALA A 11 19.31 29.96 5.53
CA ALA A 11 20.63 29.36 5.55
C ALA A 11 20.52 27.87 5.20
N THR A 12 21.15 27.48 4.09
CA THR A 12 21.35 26.09 3.69
C THR A 12 22.35 25.44 4.65
N THR A 13 21.84 24.70 5.63
CA THR A 13 22.64 23.80 6.47
C THR A 13 23.26 22.70 5.61
N PRO A 14 24.51 22.27 5.87
CA PRO A 14 25.18 21.26 5.06
C PRO A 14 24.56 19.88 5.30
N ARG A 15 24.29 19.15 4.20
CA ARG A 15 23.78 17.78 4.19
C ARG A 15 24.75 16.85 4.94
N SER A 16 24.24 16.17 5.98
CA SER A 16 24.98 15.12 6.66
C SER A 16 25.10 13.89 5.77
N THR A 17 26.27 13.26 5.76
CA THR A 17 26.60 12.04 5.00
C THR A 17 26.04 10.77 5.65
N GLY A 18 24.76 10.75 6.00
CA GLY A 18 24.00 9.54 6.30
C GLY A 18 23.25 9.08 5.04
N PHE A 19 22.94 7.79 4.89
CA PHE A 19 21.94 7.40 3.90
C PHE A 19 20.65 8.11 4.29
N ASP A 20 20.24 9.12 3.51
CA ASP A 20 19.03 9.88 3.81
C ASP A 20 17.85 8.91 3.92
N GLU A 21 16.99 9.11 4.93
CA GLU A 21 15.72 8.39 5.11
C GLU A 21 14.71 8.87 4.05
N VAL A 22 15.02 8.56 2.79
CA VAL A 22 14.31 9.02 1.60
C VAL A 22 13.76 7.82 0.86
N LEU A 23 12.48 7.87 0.53
CA LEU A 23 11.81 6.91 -0.32
C LEU A 23 11.20 7.66 -1.50
N GLU A 24 11.70 7.45 -2.72
CA GLU A 24 11.11 8.00 -3.94
C GLU A 24 10.51 6.87 -4.79
N LEU A 25 9.23 6.99 -5.13
CA LEU A 25 8.44 5.97 -5.83
C LEU A 25 7.74 6.58 -7.05
N PRO A 26 7.57 5.83 -8.15
CA PRO A 26 6.62 6.22 -9.21
C PRO A 26 5.23 6.48 -8.63
N LEU A 27 4.55 7.52 -9.10
CA LEU A 27 3.26 7.98 -8.55
C LEU A 27 2.22 6.85 -8.44
N THR A 28 2.10 5.99 -9.45
CA THR A 28 1.12 4.89 -9.42
C THR A 28 1.49 3.82 -8.40
N VAL A 29 2.79 3.55 -8.22
CA VAL A 29 3.30 2.65 -7.18
C VAL A 29 3.00 3.23 -5.81
N ALA A 30 3.30 4.52 -5.59
CA ALA A 30 3.03 5.21 -4.34
C ALA A 30 1.53 5.22 -3.97
N ILE A 31 0.64 5.51 -4.92
CA ILE A 31 -0.81 5.50 -4.70
C ILE A 31 -1.29 4.10 -4.35
N ARG A 32 -0.84 3.07 -5.10
CA ARG A 32 -1.26 1.68 -4.87
C ARG A 32 -0.77 1.15 -3.52
N SER A 33 0.49 1.40 -3.18
CA SER A 33 1.07 0.96 -1.92
C SER A 33 0.43 1.69 -0.73
N ALA A 34 0.22 3.01 -0.82
CA ALA A 34 -0.47 3.79 0.20
C ALA A 34 -1.91 3.29 0.42
N ALA A 35 -2.67 3.04 -0.66
CA ALA A 35 -4.01 2.49 -0.56
C ALA A 35 -4.03 1.10 0.10
N ALA A 36 -3.05 0.24 -0.21
CA ALA A 36 -2.94 -1.08 0.41
C ALA A 36 -2.65 -1.00 1.91
N MET A 37 -1.79 -0.06 2.35
CA MET A 37 -1.51 0.16 3.77
C MET A 37 -2.74 0.71 4.50
N LEU A 38 -3.37 1.75 3.96
CA LEU A 38 -4.58 2.36 4.54
C LEU A 38 -5.75 1.37 4.65
N ALA A 39 -5.82 0.37 3.78
CA ALA A 39 -6.88 -0.65 3.83
C ALA A 39 -6.83 -1.51 5.10
N VAL A 40 -5.66 -1.67 5.72
CA VAL A 40 -5.48 -2.48 6.94
C VAL A 40 -5.31 -1.66 8.20
N MET A 41 -4.83 -0.42 8.09
CA MET A 41 -4.62 0.47 9.23
C MET A 41 -5.95 0.89 9.88
N ARG A 42 -5.89 1.19 11.17
CA ARG A 42 -7.00 1.73 11.95
C ARG A 42 -6.41 2.51 13.13
N ASP A 43 -7.11 3.57 13.55
CA ASP A 43 -6.73 4.31 14.75
C ASP A 43 -6.68 3.39 15.98
N ASP A 44 -5.46 3.10 16.44
CA ASP A 44 -5.11 2.30 17.61
C ASP A 44 -4.48 3.20 18.68
N LYS A 45 -5.28 3.57 19.67
CA LYS A 45 -4.86 4.40 20.81
C LYS A 45 -3.92 3.68 21.78
N ILE A 46 -3.87 2.34 21.74
CA ILE A 46 -3.05 1.52 22.65
C ILE A 46 -1.65 1.36 22.06
N SER A 47 -1.55 1.21 20.74
CA SER A 47 -0.27 1.15 20.03
C SER A 47 -0.26 2.13 18.86
N PRO A 48 0.01 3.43 19.13
CA PRO A 48 -0.02 4.47 18.10
C PRO A 48 0.90 4.17 16.91
N VAL A 49 2.00 3.45 17.11
CA VAL A 49 2.91 3.03 16.02
C VAL A 49 2.20 2.25 14.89
N LEU A 50 1.07 1.60 15.18
CA LEU A 50 0.23 0.89 14.20
C LEU A 50 -0.64 1.83 13.34
N ASN A 51 -0.71 3.11 13.71
CA ASN A 51 -1.30 4.18 12.90
C ASN A 51 -0.32 4.67 11.81
N SER A 52 0.84 4.04 11.67
CA SER A 52 1.81 4.31 10.61
C SER A 52 2.09 3.05 9.78
N ALA A 53 2.45 3.23 8.52
CA ALA A 53 3.09 2.19 7.74
C ALA A 53 4.59 2.19 8.03
N HIS A 54 5.21 1.02 8.04
CA HIS A 54 6.64 0.85 8.19
C HIS A 54 7.29 0.55 6.84
N PHE A 55 8.23 1.40 6.45
CA PHE A 55 9.13 1.14 5.34
C PHE A 55 10.39 0.45 5.87
N ASP A 56 10.66 -0.79 5.43
CA ASP A 56 11.78 -1.60 5.90
C ASP A 56 13.03 -1.54 4.98
N GLY A 57 13.07 -0.58 4.06
CA GLY A 57 14.10 -0.47 3.02
C GLY A 57 13.74 -1.16 1.70
N ALA A 58 12.79 -2.10 1.69
CA ALA A 58 12.35 -2.80 0.47
C ALA A 58 10.83 -2.94 0.33
N ARG A 59 10.09 -2.74 1.42
CA ARG A 59 8.67 -3.06 1.52
C ARG A 59 7.97 -2.02 2.38
N LEU A 60 6.67 -1.90 2.14
CA LEU A 60 5.76 -1.24 3.06
C LEU A 60 4.93 -2.27 3.82
N LEU A 61 4.85 -2.08 5.13
CA LEU A 61 4.19 -2.96 6.07
C LEU A 61 3.19 -2.17 6.92
N ALA A 62 1.99 -2.70 7.13
CA ALA A 62 1.00 -2.09 8.01
C ALA A 62 0.15 -3.17 8.70
N SER A 63 -0.38 -2.87 9.88
CA SER A 63 -1.27 -3.78 10.61
C SER A 63 -2.13 -3.04 11.65
N ASP A 64 -3.30 -3.60 11.97
CA ASP A 64 -4.15 -3.22 13.10
C ASP A 64 -4.25 -4.32 14.18
N ARG A 65 -3.25 -5.22 14.24
CA ARG A 65 -3.19 -6.46 15.06
C ARG A 65 -4.05 -7.62 14.56
N TYR A 66 -5.10 -7.37 13.80
CA TYR A 66 -6.01 -8.42 13.30
C TYR A 66 -5.78 -8.75 11.83
N ARG A 67 -5.35 -7.75 11.05
CA ARG A 67 -4.96 -7.87 9.65
C ARG A 67 -3.62 -7.17 9.43
N CYS A 68 -2.93 -7.59 8.38
CA CYS A 68 -1.68 -6.98 7.96
C CYS A 68 -1.63 -6.87 6.43
N ALA A 69 -0.92 -5.86 5.96
CA ALA A 69 -0.59 -5.66 4.56
C ALA A 69 0.93 -5.68 4.40
N LYS A 70 1.37 -6.27 3.30
CA LYS A 70 2.74 -6.20 2.80
C LYS A 70 2.69 -5.81 1.35
N TYR A 71 3.44 -4.77 1.00
CA TYR A 71 3.63 -4.35 -0.37
C TYR A 71 5.11 -4.40 -0.68
N ASP A 72 5.53 -5.36 -1.51
CA ASP A 72 6.91 -5.44 -1.99
C ASP A 72 7.11 -4.34 -3.05
N LEU A 73 8.05 -3.42 -2.81
CA LEU A 73 8.36 -2.36 -3.76
C LEU A 73 9.09 -2.95 -4.98
N PRO A 74 8.90 -2.38 -6.18
CA PRO A 74 9.67 -2.82 -7.33
C PRO A 74 11.17 -2.66 -7.03
N SER A 75 11.98 -3.64 -7.41
CA SER A 75 13.43 -3.48 -7.45
C SER A 75 13.77 -2.36 -8.43
N ALA A 76 14.75 -1.52 -8.10
CA ALA A 76 15.16 -0.37 -8.90
C ALA A 76 15.22 -0.72 -10.39
N PRO A 77 14.54 0.03 -11.26
CA PRO A 77 14.55 -0.26 -12.68
C PRO A 77 15.97 -0.09 -13.24
N ASP A 78 16.35 -0.93 -14.19
CA ASP A 78 17.59 -0.79 -14.97
C ASP A 78 17.63 0.51 -15.82
N ARG A 79 16.55 1.30 -15.82
CA ARG A 79 16.42 2.55 -16.57
C ARG A 79 16.46 3.75 -15.64
N ALA A 80 17.39 4.67 -15.93
CA ALA A 80 17.66 5.89 -15.17
C ALA A 80 16.49 6.91 -15.09
N ASP A 81 15.41 6.69 -15.86
CA ASP A 81 14.31 7.66 -16.01
C ASP A 81 13.20 7.51 -14.96
N ASP A 82 13.11 6.36 -14.27
CA ASP A 82 12.19 6.16 -13.15
C ASP A 82 12.96 6.29 -11.84
N ARG A 83 12.80 7.43 -11.17
CA ARG A 83 13.51 7.75 -9.92
C ARG A 83 12.96 6.90 -8.78
N LEU A 84 13.47 5.68 -8.67
CA LEU A 84 13.28 4.84 -7.49
C LEU A 84 14.48 5.04 -6.56
N LEU A 85 14.23 5.62 -5.38
CA LEU A 85 15.23 5.71 -4.32
C LEU A 85 14.69 4.98 -3.09
N LEU A 86 15.43 4.00 -2.61
CA LEU A 86 15.13 3.26 -1.39
C LEU A 86 16.16 3.66 -0.32
N GLY A 87 15.70 4.33 0.72
CA GLY A 87 16.51 4.82 1.83
C GLY A 87 16.50 3.91 3.05
N ALA A 88 16.89 4.47 4.20
CA ALA A 88 16.80 3.81 5.50
C ALA A 88 15.34 3.55 5.94
N GLU A 89 15.16 2.70 6.94
CA GLU A 89 13.84 2.36 7.48
C GLU A 89 13.19 3.54 8.20
N PHE A 90 11.88 3.73 8.05
CA PHE A 90 11.13 4.73 8.80
C PHE A 90 9.62 4.47 8.80
N LEU A 91 8.92 5.21 9.65
CA LEU A 91 7.47 5.20 9.77
C LEU A 91 6.83 6.31 8.93
N ILE A 92 5.81 5.94 8.17
CA ILE A 92 5.00 6.84 7.34
C ILE A 92 3.62 6.98 7.99
N PRO A 93 3.25 8.17 8.49
CA PRO A 93 1.94 8.40 9.10
C PRO A 93 0.78 8.12 8.12
N ASP A 94 -0.38 7.70 8.63
CA ASP A 94 -1.59 7.50 7.82
C ASP A 94 -2.03 8.77 7.07
N GLU A 95 -1.87 9.95 7.68
CA GLU A 95 -2.14 11.24 7.06
C GLU A 95 -1.30 11.48 5.80
N ALA A 96 -0.02 11.11 5.84
CA ALA A 96 0.88 11.16 4.69
C ALA A 96 0.40 10.23 3.56
N LEU A 97 0.00 9.00 3.91
CA LEU A 97 -0.54 8.04 2.95
C LEU A 97 -1.87 8.53 2.36
N LEU A 98 -2.74 9.12 3.18
CA LEU A 98 -4.02 9.70 2.76
C LEU A 98 -3.78 10.85 1.78
N TRP A 99 -2.80 11.70 2.05
CA TRP A 99 -2.40 12.76 1.13
C TRP A 99 -1.98 12.20 -0.23
N VAL A 100 -1.13 11.16 -0.24
CA VAL A 100 -0.65 10.51 -1.47
C VAL A 100 -1.80 9.92 -2.30
N THR A 101 -2.78 9.28 -1.67
CA THR A 101 -3.94 8.75 -2.41
C THR A 101 -4.83 9.82 -3.04
N ARG A 102 -4.73 11.07 -2.59
CA ARG A 102 -5.57 12.19 -3.02
C ARG A 102 -4.85 13.16 -3.95
N VAL A 103 -3.54 13.08 -4.03
CA VAL A 103 -2.72 13.97 -4.85
C VAL A 103 -3.09 13.82 -6.33
N LYS A 104 -3.12 14.94 -7.05
CA LYS A 104 -3.46 14.97 -8.48
C LYS A 104 -2.39 15.76 -9.22
N PRO A 105 -1.66 15.13 -10.16
CA PRO A 105 -0.74 15.86 -11.01
C PRO A 105 -1.50 16.82 -11.93
N ASP A 106 -0.85 17.91 -12.32
CA ASP A 106 -1.44 18.88 -13.23
C ASP A 106 -1.74 18.25 -14.60
N LYS A 107 -3.00 18.37 -15.03
CA LYS A 107 -3.51 17.81 -16.28
C LYS A 107 -2.89 18.46 -17.51
N GLU A 108 -2.49 19.74 -17.44
CA GLU A 108 -1.92 20.46 -18.58
C GLU A 108 -0.51 19.96 -18.93
N LYS A 109 0.30 19.66 -17.91
CA LYS A 109 1.64 19.07 -18.07
C LYS A 109 1.60 17.60 -18.51
N ARG A 110 0.56 16.86 -18.12
CA ARG A 110 0.36 15.46 -18.54
C ARG A 110 0.12 15.29 -20.04
N ARG A 111 -0.46 16.30 -20.72
CA ARG A 111 -0.72 16.25 -22.17
C ARG A 111 0.52 16.52 -23.02
N THR A 112 1.55 17.16 -22.47
CA THR A 112 2.62 17.75 -23.28
C THR A 112 3.83 16.83 -23.49
N LYS A 113 4.08 15.78 -22.70
CA LYS A 113 5.31 14.97 -22.85
C LYS A 113 5.16 13.47 -22.51
N LEU A 114 5.71 12.66 -23.43
CA LEU A 114 6.08 11.24 -23.37
C LEU A 114 4.98 10.21 -23.03
N ALA A 115 4.36 9.68 -24.08
CA ALA A 115 3.42 8.56 -24.06
C ALA A 115 4.04 7.19 -23.63
N THR A 116 5.30 7.16 -23.18
CA THR A 116 6.05 5.93 -22.87
C THR A 116 6.25 5.68 -21.37
N MET A 117 5.94 6.64 -20.49
CA MET A 117 6.02 6.46 -19.05
C MET A 117 4.63 6.24 -18.45
N SER A 118 4.44 5.19 -17.65
CA SER A 118 3.13 4.85 -17.05
C SER A 118 2.56 5.98 -16.20
N ASP A 119 3.43 6.83 -15.65
CA ASP A 119 3.11 7.83 -14.62
C ASP A 119 3.33 9.27 -15.12
N ALA A 120 3.53 9.46 -16.44
CA ALA A 120 3.93 10.75 -17.03
C ALA A 120 5.19 11.38 -16.42
N GLY A 121 6.05 10.55 -15.78
CA GLY A 121 7.29 10.96 -15.14
C GLY A 121 7.14 11.55 -13.74
N TYR A 122 5.98 11.42 -13.09
CA TYR A 122 5.79 11.87 -11.70
C TYR A 122 6.23 10.82 -10.68
N THR A 123 6.85 11.28 -9.61
CA THR A 123 7.20 10.47 -8.43
C THR A 123 6.66 11.09 -7.15
N ILE A 124 6.51 10.27 -6.12
CA ILE A 124 6.28 10.70 -4.75
C ILE A 124 7.57 10.47 -3.98
N ARG A 125 8.08 11.51 -3.32
CA ARG A 125 9.18 11.40 -2.39
C ARG A 125 8.69 11.57 -0.97
N TYR A 126 9.02 10.59 -0.12
CA TYR A 126 8.95 10.71 1.32
C TYR A 126 10.37 11.01 1.82
N THR A 127 10.49 12.00 2.70
CA THR A 127 11.76 12.35 3.35
C THR A 127 11.50 12.47 4.85
N LYS A 128 12.11 11.61 5.66
CA LYS A 128 12.06 11.78 7.12
C LYS A 128 13.06 12.86 7.54
N ILE A 129 12.54 13.85 8.27
CA ILE A 129 13.26 15.01 8.79
C ILE A 129 12.94 15.07 10.28
N ASP A 130 13.86 14.60 11.11
CA ASP A 130 13.68 14.51 12.57
C ASP A 130 12.38 13.76 12.92
N ARG A 131 11.38 14.47 13.47
CA ARG A 131 10.07 13.95 13.86
C ARG A 131 8.97 14.16 12.81
N HIS A 132 9.34 14.47 11.58
CA HIS A 132 8.40 14.68 10.50
C HIS A 132 8.73 13.82 9.29
N VAL A 133 7.71 13.48 8.50
CA VAL A 133 7.86 12.98 7.13
C VAL A 133 7.31 14.04 6.20
N ALA A 134 8.21 14.64 5.41
CA ALA A 134 7.86 15.46 4.27
C ALA A 134 7.46 14.54 3.10
N VAL A 135 6.37 14.87 2.43
CA VAL A 135 5.86 14.16 1.26
C VAL A 135 5.73 15.15 0.12
N GLU A 136 6.38 14.85 -1.00
CA GLU A 136 6.45 15.71 -2.18
C GLU A 136 5.92 14.96 -3.41
N LEU A 137 5.10 15.63 -4.21
CA LEU A 137 4.84 15.26 -5.60
C LEU A 137 5.91 15.91 -6.48
N ILE A 138 6.71 15.10 -7.14
CA ILE A 138 7.85 15.55 -7.94
C ILE A 138 7.57 15.29 -9.41
N ASP A 139 7.79 16.31 -10.23
CA ASP A 139 7.72 16.18 -11.68
C ASP A 139 8.96 15.48 -12.27
N MET A 140 8.93 15.23 -13.57
CA MET A 140 10.03 14.57 -14.28
C MET A 140 11.38 15.33 -14.21
N PHE A 141 11.35 16.63 -13.93
CA PHE A 141 12.55 17.46 -13.80
C PHE A 141 13.11 17.47 -12.38
N GLY A 142 12.38 16.90 -11.41
CA GLY A 142 12.78 16.91 -10.01
C GLY A 142 12.24 18.10 -9.23
N VAL A 143 11.26 18.81 -9.77
CA VAL A 143 10.64 19.96 -9.11
C VAL A 143 9.44 19.49 -8.31
N ALA A 144 9.37 19.90 -7.04
CA ALA A 144 8.20 19.66 -6.20
C ALA A 144 7.02 20.53 -6.67
N GLU A 145 5.93 19.90 -7.06
CA GLU A 145 4.68 20.58 -7.45
C GLU A 145 3.72 20.77 -6.27
N ALA A 146 3.77 19.84 -5.32
CA ALA A 146 2.98 19.88 -4.11
C ALA A 146 3.78 19.21 -2.99
N GLU A 147 3.71 19.78 -1.79
CA GLU A 147 4.40 19.28 -0.62
C GLU A 147 3.51 19.36 0.62
N SER A 148 3.75 18.46 1.57
CA SER A 148 3.16 18.50 2.90
C SER A 148 4.09 17.80 3.88
N ALA A 149 3.97 18.12 5.16
CA ALA A 149 4.76 17.49 6.22
C ALA A 149 3.84 17.00 7.32
N PHE A 150 4.14 15.80 7.83
CA PHE A 150 3.31 15.10 8.81
C PHE A 150 4.17 14.63 9.99
N ASP A 151 3.61 14.67 11.18
CA ASP A 151 4.30 14.24 12.39
C ASP A 151 4.45 12.72 12.41
N VAL A 152 5.66 12.26 12.70
CA VAL A 152 5.99 10.84 12.85
C VAL A 152 5.82 10.45 14.30
N LEU A 153 5.24 9.28 14.51
CA LEU A 153 5.17 8.67 15.84
C LEU A 153 6.49 7.98 16.15
N ASP A 154 7.12 8.36 17.27
CA ASP A 154 8.28 7.65 17.79
C ASP A 154 7.86 6.27 18.31
N GLY A 155 8.50 5.19 17.84
CA GLY A 155 8.23 3.85 18.36
C GLY A 155 8.83 2.72 17.55
N ASN A 156 8.99 1.56 18.19
CA ASN A 156 9.44 0.35 17.52
C ASN A 156 8.25 -0.33 16.83
N PHE A 157 8.31 -0.44 15.51
CA PHE A 157 7.30 -1.18 14.75
C PHE A 157 7.45 -2.69 14.99
N PRO A 158 6.34 -3.45 15.14
CA PRO A 158 6.43 -4.88 15.35
C PRO A 158 7.01 -5.60 14.10
N PRO A 159 7.72 -6.73 14.27
CA PRO A 159 8.34 -7.46 13.17
C PRO A 159 7.30 -8.26 12.35
N LEU A 160 6.46 -7.58 11.58
CA LEU A 160 5.34 -8.18 10.84
C LEU A 160 5.76 -9.20 9.79
N MET A 161 7.00 -9.12 9.28
CA MET A 161 7.52 -10.07 8.30
C MET A 161 7.43 -11.52 8.76
N LYS A 162 7.50 -11.77 10.07
CA LYS A 162 7.34 -13.12 10.64
C LYS A 162 5.96 -13.74 10.41
N LEU A 163 4.95 -12.92 10.10
CA LEU A 163 3.57 -13.38 9.82
C LEU A 163 3.39 -13.82 8.37
N PHE A 164 4.19 -13.27 7.45
CA PHE A 164 4.19 -13.64 6.04
C PHE A 164 5.11 -14.85 5.88
N GLY A 165 4.61 -16.03 6.22
CA GLY A 165 5.38 -17.28 6.22
C GLY A 165 6.22 -17.47 4.94
N GLU A 166 7.44 -17.96 5.09
CA GLU A 166 8.25 -18.40 3.96
C GLU A 166 7.56 -19.60 3.32
N ARG A 167 7.29 -19.54 2.01
CA ARG A 167 6.75 -20.70 1.29
C ARG A 167 7.79 -21.81 1.32
N THR A 168 7.68 -22.73 2.27
CA THR A 168 8.47 -23.96 2.24
C THR A 168 7.95 -24.85 1.11
N PRO A 169 8.80 -25.26 0.16
CA PRO A 169 8.41 -25.96 -1.06
C PRO A 169 7.76 -27.33 -0.82
N ALA A 170 7.80 -27.85 0.42
CA ALA A 170 7.24 -29.15 0.79
C ALA A 170 5.72 -29.16 1.04
N THR A 171 5.07 -27.98 1.09
CA THR A 171 3.63 -27.91 1.35
C THR A 171 2.90 -27.84 0.02
N VAL A 172 2.14 -28.88 -0.34
CA VAL A 172 1.14 -28.78 -1.41
C VAL A 172 0.07 -27.81 -0.91
N VAL A 173 0.18 -26.54 -1.30
CA VAL A 173 -0.84 -25.54 -1.03
C VAL A 173 -1.84 -25.58 -2.18
N THR A 174 -3.08 -25.95 -1.90
CA THR A 174 -4.15 -25.80 -2.89
C THR A 174 -4.43 -24.32 -3.07
N VAL A 175 -4.11 -23.79 -4.25
CA VAL A 175 -4.35 -22.39 -4.60
C VAL A 175 -5.71 -22.30 -5.27
N HIS A 176 -6.67 -21.65 -4.62
CA HIS A 176 -7.97 -21.35 -5.21
C HIS A 176 -7.98 -19.90 -5.70
N GLY A 177 -8.09 -19.71 -7.02
CA GLY A 177 -8.33 -18.41 -7.61
C GLY A 177 -9.83 -18.10 -7.63
N PHE A 178 -10.24 -16.95 -7.10
CA PHE A 178 -11.61 -16.46 -7.18
C PHE A 178 -11.62 -15.07 -7.80
N ASP A 179 -12.70 -14.73 -8.51
CA ASP A 179 -12.88 -13.37 -9.01
C ASP A 179 -13.01 -12.39 -7.83
N PRO A 180 -12.12 -11.39 -7.71
CA PRO A 180 -12.13 -10.45 -6.60
C PRO A 180 -13.38 -9.57 -6.57
N ALA A 181 -13.97 -9.23 -7.73
CA ALA A 181 -15.18 -8.41 -7.80
C ALA A 181 -16.40 -9.20 -7.29
N LEU A 182 -16.47 -10.48 -7.65
CA LEU A 182 -17.51 -11.38 -7.16
C LEU A 182 -17.39 -11.61 -5.65
N LEU A 183 -16.20 -11.95 -5.16
CA LEU A 183 -15.97 -12.14 -3.72
C LEU A 183 -16.31 -10.90 -2.92
N THR A 184 -15.89 -9.72 -3.39
CA THR A 184 -16.21 -8.44 -2.75
C THR A 184 -17.72 -8.25 -2.63
N SER A 185 -18.45 -8.49 -3.72
CA SER A 185 -19.92 -8.35 -3.74
C SER A 185 -20.61 -9.31 -2.76
N LEU A 186 -20.12 -10.56 -2.67
CA LEU A 186 -20.64 -11.56 -1.74
C LEU A 186 -20.36 -11.21 -0.28
N PHE A 187 -19.14 -10.77 0.05
CA PHE A 187 -18.81 -10.33 1.40
C PHE A 187 -19.57 -9.07 1.81
N GLN A 188 -19.80 -8.13 0.88
CA GLN A 188 -20.66 -6.97 1.12
C GLN A 188 -22.11 -7.37 1.41
N TRP A 189 -22.65 -8.30 0.62
CA TRP A 189 -24.00 -8.83 0.86
C TRP A 189 -24.08 -9.53 2.24
N ALA A 190 -23.11 -10.40 2.54
CA ALA A 190 -23.05 -11.13 3.81
C ALA A 190 -22.91 -10.17 5.01
N SER A 191 -22.11 -9.11 4.89
CA SER A 191 -22.01 -8.07 5.92
C SER A 191 -23.33 -7.34 6.16
N LYS A 192 -24.07 -7.02 5.08
CA LYS A 192 -25.35 -6.30 5.15
C LYS A 192 -26.49 -7.16 5.68
N HIS A 193 -26.51 -8.45 5.37
CA HIS A 193 -27.66 -9.34 5.61
C HIS A 193 -27.38 -10.46 6.62
N GLY A 194 -26.13 -10.67 7.03
CA GLY A 194 -25.71 -11.79 7.89
C GLY A 194 -26.01 -11.63 9.38
N GLY A 195 -26.73 -10.58 9.80
CA GLY A 195 -27.18 -10.43 11.18
C GLY A 195 -26.07 -10.29 12.22
N GLY A 196 -24.86 -9.88 11.80
CA GLY A 196 -23.69 -9.78 12.68
C GLY A 196 -22.92 -11.08 12.88
N GLU A 197 -23.36 -12.20 12.30
CA GLU A 197 -22.59 -13.45 12.32
C GLU A 197 -21.43 -13.40 11.32
N PRO A 198 -20.26 -13.99 11.67
CA PRO A 198 -19.14 -14.06 10.75
C PRO A 198 -19.49 -14.94 9.54
N ALA A 199 -19.19 -14.45 8.34
CA ALA A 199 -19.27 -15.24 7.13
C ALA A 199 -18.26 -16.39 7.20
N ARG A 200 -18.71 -17.61 6.90
CA ARG A 200 -17.89 -18.82 6.89
C ARG A 200 -17.59 -19.21 5.45
N LEU A 201 -16.32 -19.06 5.04
CA LEU A 201 -15.82 -19.59 3.78
C LEU A 201 -15.42 -21.06 3.99
N THR A 202 -16.08 -21.97 3.30
CA THR A 202 -15.74 -23.40 3.27
C THR A 202 -15.29 -23.77 1.87
N VAL A 203 -14.00 -24.05 1.71
CA VAL A 203 -13.45 -24.55 0.45
C VAL A 203 -13.46 -26.07 0.50
N THR A 204 -14.24 -26.71 -0.37
CA THR A 204 -14.32 -28.17 -0.40
C THR A 204 -13.35 -28.69 -1.44
N GLU A 205 -12.19 -29.16 -1.00
CA GLU A 205 -11.33 -30.00 -1.84
C GLU A 205 -12.01 -31.36 -1.99
N LYS A 206 -12.51 -31.70 -3.18
CA LYS A 206 -13.15 -33.00 -3.39
C LYS A 206 -12.32 -33.91 -4.27
N ARG A 207 -11.63 -34.85 -3.61
CA ARG A 207 -11.51 -36.21 -4.16
C ARG A 207 -12.88 -36.88 -4.03
N GLY A 208 -13.67 -36.84 -5.10
CA GLY A 208 -14.87 -37.66 -5.24
C GLY A 208 -16.20 -36.95 -4.98
N PHE A 209 -17.15 -37.15 -5.90
CA PHE A 209 -18.52 -36.70 -5.82
C PHE A 209 -19.19 -37.22 -4.54
N THR A 210 -19.68 -36.32 -3.70
CA THR A 210 -20.76 -36.62 -2.75
C THR A 210 -21.86 -35.56 -2.90
N ASP A 211 -23.09 -35.96 -2.64
CA ASP A 211 -24.39 -35.46 -3.12
C ASP A 211 -24.79 -33.99 -2.86
N LYS A 212 -23.87 -33.06 -2.59
CA LYS A 212 -24.20 -31.68 -2.19
C LYS A 212 -23.75 -30.58 -3.16
N SER A 213 -22.96 -30.88 -4.19
CA SER A 213 -22.67 -29.94 -5.27
C SER A 213 -22.17 -30.69 -6.51
N PRO A 214 -22.73 -30.46 -7.71
CA PRO A 214 -22.30 -31.11 -8.94
C PRO A 214 -21.02 -30.50 -9.54
N ILE A 215 -20.47 -29.43 -8.94
CA ILE A 215 -19.31 -28.69 -9.47
C ILE A 215 -18.07 -29.02 -8.63
N SER A 216 -17.04 -29.60 -9.26
CA SER A 216 -15.74 -29.87 -8.63
C SER A 216 -15.06 -28.58 -8.19
N ASP A 217 -14.39 -28.61 -7.03
CA ASP A 217 -13.61 -27.51 -6.44
C ASP A 217 -14.37 -26.22 -6.09
N ALA A 218 -15.70 -26.27 -6.06
CA ALA A 218 -16.51 -25.13 -5.64
C ALA A 218 -16.30 -24.83 -4.13
N ALA A 219 -16.10 -23.56 -3.81
CA ALA A 219 -16.18 -23.05 -2.46
C ALA A 219 -17.61 -22.65 -2.11
N THR A 220 -17.91 -22.61 -0.82
CA THR A 220 -19.19 -22.08 -0.33
C THR A 220 -18.93 -20.95 0.66
N ILE A 221 -19.71 -19.88 0.56
CA ILE A 221 -19.78 -18.85 1.61
C ILE A 221 -21.14 -18.97 2.27
N ALA A 222 -21.15 -19.38 3.53
CA ALA A 222 -22.35 -19.42 4.35
C ALA A 222 -22.38 -18.26 5.35
N CYS A 223 -23.55 -17.66 5.51
CA CYS A 223 -23.85 -16.66 6.54
C CYS A 223 -25.26 -16.94 7.08
N GLY A 224 -25.67 -16.26 8.15
CA GLY A 224 -26.96 -16.51 8.81
C GLY A 224 -28.19 -16.41 7.89
N ALA A 225 -28.10 -15.68 6.76
CA ALA A 225 -29.21 -15.46 5.84
C ALA A 225 -29.15 -16.25 4.52
N ALA A 226 -27.98 -16.69 4.07
CA ALA A 226 -27.83 -17.39 2.79
C ALA A 226 -26.54 -18.21 2.70
N THR A 227 -26.54 -19.17 1.78
CA THR A 227 -25.34 -19.90 1.35
C THR A 227 -25.12 -19.71 -0.14
N PHE A 228 -23.91 -19.29 -0.53
CA PHE A 228 -23.51 -19.06 -1.91
C PHE A 228 -22.52 -20.15 -2.35
N LEU A 229 -22.71 -20.69 -3.55
CA LEU A 229 -21.75 -21.57 -4.22
C LEU A 229 -20.85 -20.71 -5.13
N ILE A 230 -19.54 -20.86 -5.01
CA ILE A 230 -18.54 -20.08 -5.74
C ILE A 230 -17.64 -21.04 -6.49
N GLN A 231 -17.64 -20.93 -7.81
CA GLN A 231 -16.74 -21.69 -8.65
C GLN A 231 -15.38 -20.97 -8.72
N PRO A 232 -14.26 -21.69 -8.50
CA PRO A 232 -12.94 -21.10 -8.72
C PRO A 232 -12.77 -20.75 -10.20
N MET A 233 -12.02 -19.68 -10.47
CA MET A 233 -11.59 -19.36 -11.83
C MET A 233 -10.62 -20.44 -12.30
N LYS A 234 -10.76 -20.88 -13.56
CA LYS A 234 -9.68 -21.63 -14.20
C LYS A 234 -8.48 -20.71 -14.29
N LEU A 235 -7.39 -21.08 -13.64
CA LEU A 235 -6.10 -20.44 -13.85
C LEU A 235 -5.58 -21.01 -15.18
N ASP A 236 -5.47 -20.17 -16.21
CA ASP A 236 -4.81 -20.54 -17.46
C ASP A 236 -3.35 -20.86 -17.11
N SER A 237 -2.97 -22.12 -17.34
CA SER A 237 -1.62 -22.67 -17.10
C SER A 237 -0.65 -22.26 -18.19
#